data_AF-A0AAR5QGI2-F1
#
_entry.id   AF-A0AAR5QGI2-F1
#
_cell.length_a   1.000
_cell.length_b   1.000
_cell.length_c   1.000
_cell.angle_alpha   90.00
_cell.angle_beta   90.00
_cell.angle_gamma   90.00
#
_symmetry.space_group_name_H-M   'P 1'
#
loop_
_entity.id
_entity.type
_entity.pdbx_description
1 polymer ?
#
loop_
_entity_poly.entity_id
_entity_poly.type
_entity_poly.pdbx_seq_one_letter_code
_entity_poly.pdbx_strand_id
1 'polypeptide(L)'
;MGLATLDKDTCTLVPDPILNWPIPQNWSLEDAATVPYAFSAAFHALCIKGELKSGNTVLIHAACSPIGMAAIAIAHQYACTIYATVSTDQQREYIKKKFRTLSDRQLFSSYNQTFEPHLLMATGGRGADVILNCVSGSLLQASLACIADFGKFLQIGKYDLEENNSIGMFPFLRNVSFYAVDLNIAAQEDEVKENIKKLIEGAIENRVVTPIWRIVYNNQDVGTILKYVAGNFLVFC
;
A
#
# COMPACT_ATOMS: atom_id res chain seq x y z
N MET A 1 -1.63 2.66 20.40
CA MET A 1 -0.85 2.17 19.24
C MET A 1 -0.20 3.36 18.55
N GLY A 2 0.88 3.18 17.80
CA GLY A 2 1.55 4.31 17.17
C GLY A 2 2.78 3.90 16.37
N LEU A 3 3.45 4.90 15.80
CA LEU A 3 4.74 4.76 15.17
C LEU A 3 5.85 5.19 16.14
N ALA A 4 7.00 4.55 16.02
CA ALA A 4 8.19 4.86 16.81
C ALA A 4 9.42 4.74 15.91
N THR A 5 10.45 5.51 16.22
CA THR A 5 11.77 5.36 15.62
C THR A 5 12.67 4.60 16.58
N LEU A 6 13.61 3.81 16.02
CA LEU A 6 14.64 3.17 16.83
C LEU A 6 15.82 4.13 16.95
N ASP A 7 16.11 4.56 18.17
CA ASP A 7 17.39 5.17 18.49
C ASP A 7 18.46 4.08 18.43
N LYS A 8 19.38 4.21 17.47
CA LYS A 8 20.42 3.22 17.19
C LYS A 8 21.52 3.22 18.24
N ASP A 9 21.72 4.33 18.95
CA ASP A 9 22.79 4.45 19.95
C ASP A 9 22.33 3.86 21.28
N THR A 10 21.09 4.10 21.66
CA THR A 10 20.52 3.59 22.93
C THR A 10 19.76 2.27 22.77
N CYS A 11 19.51 1.82 21.54
CA CYS A 11 18.65 0.68 21.23
C CYS A 11 17.24 0.80 21.84
N THR A 12 16.74 2.02 22.00
CA THR A 12 15.41 2.28 22.54
C THR A 12 14.44 2.73 21.45
N LEU A 13 13.17 2.34 21.60
CA LEU A 13 12.10 2.85 20.74
C LEU A 13 11.65 4.21 21.27
N VAL A 14 11.72 5.22 20.42
CA VAL A 14 11.26 6.59 20.68
C VAL A 14 9.91 6.76 19.97
N PRO A 15 8.79 6.82 20.70
CA PRO A 15 7.47 7.03 20.09
C PRO A 15 7.38 8.37 19.38
N ASP A 16 6.73 8.40 18.22
CA ASP A 16 6.43 9.65 17.53
C ASP A 16 5.34 10.43 18.31
N PRO A 17 5.56 11.73 18.58
CA PRO A 17 4.65 12.52 19.41
C PRO A 17 3.29 12.77 18.75
N ILE A 18 3.20 12.70 17.42
CA ILE A 18 1.98 12.97 16.64
C ILE A 18 1.30 11.65 16.25
N LEU A 19 2.07 10.71 15.68
CA LEU A 19 1.59 9.46 15.08
C LEU A 19 1.30 8.37 16.13
N ASN A 20 0.40 8.70 17.05
CA ASN A 20 -0.15 7.80 18.05
C ASN A 20 -1.68 7.89 18.09
N TRP A 21 -2.29 6.75 18.41
CA TRP A 21 -3.74 6.56 18.43
C TRP A 21 -4.16 5.72 19.64
N PRO A 22 -5.34 6.01 20.24
CA PRO A 22 -5.92 5.13 21.25
C PRO A 22 -6.23 3.77 20.61
N ILE A 23 -6.05 2.70 21.38
CA ILE A 23 -6.40 1.35 20.92
C ILE A 23 -7.89 1.14 21.11
N PRO A 24 -8.66 0.79 20.06
CA PRO A 24 -10.07 0.44 20.20
C PRO A 24 -10.26 -0.71 21.19
N GLN A 25 -11.32 -0.65 22.02
CA GLN A 25 -11.55 -1.63 23.10
C GLN A 25 -11.67 -3.09 22.61
N ASN A 26 -12.07 -3.29 21.35
CA ASN A 26 -12.25 -4.60 20.74
C ASN A 26 -11.00 -5.14 20.05
N TRP A 27 -9.85 -4.45 20.14
CA TRP A 27 -8.60 -4.89 19.53
C TRP A 27 -7.64 -5.40 20.61
N SER A 28 -7.02 -6.55 20.34
CA SER A 28 -5.85 -6.97 21.11
C SER A 28 -4.66 -6.05 20.81
N LEU A 29 -3.64 -6.07 21.67
CA LEU A 29 -2.40 -5.34 21.39
C LEU A 29 -1.75 -5.79 20.09
N GLU A 30 -1.80 -7.08 19.79
CA GLU A 30 -1.26 -7.64 18.56
C GLU A 30 -2.05 -7.18 17.33
N ASP A 31 -3.39 -7.11 17.42
CA ASP A 31 -4.23 -6.53 16.36
C ASP A 31 -3.85 -5.08 16.10
N ALA A 32 -3.75 -4.30 17.18
CA ALA A 32 -3.43 -2.88 17.14
C ALA A 32 -2.02 -2.60 16.60
N ALA A 33 -1.08 -3.53 16.81
CA ALA A 33 0.27 -3.41 16.27
C ALA A 33 0.27 -3.40 14.73
N THR A 34 -0.62 -4.14 14.08
CA THR A 34 -0.62 -4.29 12.60
C THR A 34 -1.05 -3.04 11.81
N VAL A 35 -1.60 -2.03 12.48
CA VAL A 35 -2.33 -0.93 11.85
C VAL A 35 -1.47 0.31 11.56
N PRO A 36 -0.72 0.88 12.53
CA PRO A 36 -0.09 2.19 12.40
C PRO A 36 0.71 2.40 11.11
N TYR A 37 1.66 1.50 10.81
CA TYR A 37 2.54 1.68 9.66
C TYR A 37 1.81 1.49 8.33
N ALA A 38 1.08 0.38 8.19
CA ALA A 38 0.41 0.02 6.95
C ALA A 38 -0.59 1.09 6.50
N PHE A 39 -1.43 1.56 7.42
CA PHE A 39 -2.42 2.59 7.11
C PHE A 39 -1.80 3.97 6.95
N SER A 40 -0.78 4.33 7.73
CA SER A 40 -0.09 5.62 7.54
C SER A 40 0.56 5.71 6.16
N ALA A 41 1.24 4.65 5.74
CA ALA A 41 1.84 4.56 4.42
C ALA A 41 0.78 4.61 3.30
N ALA A 42 -0.31 3.86 3.44
CA ALA A 42 -1.36 3.82 2.43
C ALA A 42 -2.13 5.15 2.32
N PHE A 43 -2.46 5.82 3.43
CA PHE A 43 -3.08 7.15 3.42
C PHE A 43 -2.14 8.21 2.85
N HIS A 44 -0.85 8.17 3.21
CA HIS A 44 0.13 9.07 2.65
C HIS A 44 0.23 8.93 1.13
N ALA A 45 0.35 7.69 0.65
CA ALA A 45 0.43 7.41 -0.79
C ALA A 45 -0.87 7.77 -1.52
N LEU A 46 -2.02 7.23 -1.10
CA LEU A 46 -3.27 7.35 -1.86
C LEU A 46 -3.97 8.69 -1.66
N CYS A 47 -4.11 9.16 -0.43
CA CYS A 47 -4.94 10.34 -0.14
C CYS A 47 -4.13 11.63 -0.22
N ILE A 48 -2.89 11.65 0.27
CA ILE A 48 -2.06 12.86 0.29
C ILE A 48 -1.36 13.07 -1.06
N LYS A 49 -0.59 12.07 -1.55
CA LYS A 49 0.12 12.20 -2.85
C LYS A 49 -0.80 11.88 -4.03
N GLY A 50 -1.59 10.81 -3.91
CA GLY A 50 -2.50 10.32 -4.93
C GLY A 50 -3.80 11.11 -5.06
N GLU A 51 -4.16 11.97 -4.09
CA GLU A 51 -5.44 12.69 -4.03
C GLU A 51 -6.63 11.82 -4.47
N LEU A 52 -6.71 10.59 -3.94
CA LEU A 52 -7.72 9.62 -4.34
C LEU A 52 -9.14 10.19 -4.20
N LYS A 53 -9.94 10.06 -5.27
CA LYS A 53 -11.32 10.57 -5.34
C LYS A 53 -12.32 9.45 -5.54
N SER A 54 -13.57 9.78 -5.19
CA SER A 54 -14.68 8.87 -5.42
C SER A 54 -14.83 8.51 -6.89
N GLY A 55 -15.04 7.22 -7.17
CA GLY A 55 -15.18 6.69 -8.53
C GLY A 55 -13.87 6.50 -9.30
N ASN A 56 -12.68 6.83 -8.73
CA ASN A 56 -11.42 6.52 -9.39
C ASN A 56 -11.24 5.02 -9.61
N THR A 57 -10.57 4.66 -10.72
CA THR A 57 -10.05 3.31 -10.95
C THR A 57 -8.65 3.21 -10.38
N VAL A 58 -8.39 2.20 -9.55
CA VAL A 58 -7.10 2.04 -8.86
C VAL A 58 -6.49 0.69 -9.17
N LEU A 59 -5.20 0.66 -9.54
CA LEU A 59 -4.40 -0.56 -9.59
C LEU A 59 -3.48 -0.63 -8.36
N ILE A 60 -3.60 -1.69 -7.57
CA ILE A 60 -2.81 -1.92 -6.35
C ILE A 60 -1.90 -3.13 -6.56
N HIS A 61 -0.59 -2.91 -6.59
CA HIS A 61 0.36 -4.02 -6.62
C HIS A 61 0.55 -4.65 -5.22
N ALA A 62 0.83 -5.95 -5.19
CA ALA A 62 1.04 -6.73 -3.98
C ALA A 62 -0.10 -6.59 -2.93
N ALA A 63 -1.32 -6.97 -3.33
CA ALA A 63 -2.54 -6.85 -2.52
C ALA A 63 -2.43 -7.48 -1.12
N CYS A 64 -1.68 -8.57 -0.99
CA CYS A 64 -1.47 -9.28 0.29
C CYS A 64 -0.35 -8.69 1.16
N SER A 65 0.30 -7.60 0.75
CA SER A 65 1.19 -6.84 1.63
C SER A 65 0.38 -6.03 2.65
N PRO A 66 0.97 -5.57 3.77
CA PRO A 66 0.26 -4.76 4.75
C PRO A 66 -0.27 -3.46 4.13
N ILE A 67 0.58 -2.78 3.35
CA ILE A 67 0.21 -1.55 2.64
C ILE A 67 -0.85 -1.85 1.57
N GLY A 68 -0.74 -2.97 0.83
CA GLY A 68 -1.72 -3.38 -0.17
C GLY A 68 -3.11 -3.63 0.42
N MET A 69 -3.19 -4.32 1.56
CA MET A 69 -4.45 -4.55 2.26
C MET A 69 -5.06 -3.25 2.80
N ALA A 70 -4.24 -2.37 3.38
CA ALA A 70 -4.69 -1.04 3.81
C ALA A 70 -5.17 -0.19 2.61
N ALA A 71 -4.44 -0.22 1.49
CA ALA A 71 -4.79 0.48 0.26
C ALA A 71 -6.13 0.02 -0.32
N ILE A 72 -6.41 -1.29 -0.33
CA ILE A 72 -7.70 -1.83 -0.78
C ILE A 72 -8.83 -1.33 0.14
N ALA A 73 -8.62 -1.36 1.46
CA ALA A 73 -9.61 -0.87 2.42
C ALA A 73 -9.93 0.62 2.22
N ILE A 74 -8.89 1.45 2.05
CA ILE A 74 -9.04 2.88 1.77
C ILE A 74 -9.75 3.10 0.42
N ALA A 75 -9.30 2.44 -0.65
CA ALA A 75 -9.94 2.59 -1.96
C ALA A 75 -11.42 2.18 -1.95
N HIS A 76 -11.78 1.20 -1.13
CA HIS A 76 -13.18 0.80 -0.94
C HIS A 76 -14.01 1.89 -0.24
N GLN A 77 -13.46 2.54 0.79
CA GLN A 77 -14.10 3.69 1.45
C GLN A 77 -14.40 4.82 0.47
N TYR A 78 -13.52 5.04 -0.50
CA TYR A 78 -13.69 6.03 -1.55
C TYR A 78 -14.54 5.51 -2.72
N ALA A 79 -15.20 4.35 -2.62
CA ALA A 79 -16.01 3.79 -3.71
C ALA A 79 -15.26 3.70 -5.06
N CYS A 80 -13.95 3.42 -5.00
CA CYS A 80 -13.12 3.26 -6.18
C CYS A 80 -13.37 1.90 -6.86
N THR A 81 -13.12 1.83 -8.16
CA THR A 81 -13.02 0.56 -8.88
C THR A 81 -11.62 -0.01 -8.68
N ILE A 82 -11.50 -1.11 -7.93
CA ILE A 82 -10.21 -1.64 -7.51
C ILE A 82 -9.81 -2.81 -8.42
N TYR A 83 -8.56 -2.78 -8.88
CA TYR A 83 -7.83 -3.88 -9.47
C TYR A 83 -6.56 -4.11 -8.65
N ALA A 84 -6.15 -5.36 -8.49
CA ALA A 84 -4.97 -5.65 -7.69
C ALA A 84 -4.19 -6.86 -8.21
N THR A 85 -2.92 -6.96 -7.83
CA THR A 85 -2.08 -8.12 -8.15
C THR A 85 -1.78 -8.97 -6.92
N VAL A 86 -1.74 -10.28 -7.11
CA VAL A 86 -1.41 -11.29 -6.09
C VAL A 86 -0.40 -12.29 -6.66
N SER A 87 0.41 -12.90 -5.81
CA SER A 87 1.41 -13.87 -6.25
C SER A 87 0.88 -15.30 -6.28
N THR A 88 0.02 -15.72 -5.35
CA THR A 88 -0.45 -17.11 -5.27
C THR A 88 -1.98 -17.23 -5.25
N ASP A 89 -2.50 -18.41 -5.59
CA ASP A 89 -3.94 -18.69 -5.49
C ASP A 89 -4.43 -18.64 -4.04
N GLN A 90 -3.59 -18.99 -3.07
CA GLN A 90 -3.90 -18.83 -1.66
C GLN A 90 -4.09 -17.34 -1.29
N GLN A 91 -3.23 -16.47 -1.79
CA GLN A 91 -3.37 -15.02 -1.61
C GLN A 91 -4.63 -14.49 -2.30
N ARG A 92 -4.93 -14.96 -3.51
CA ARG A 92 -6.15 -14.64 -4.26
C ARG A 92 -7.41 -14.95 -3.44
N GLU A 93 -7.52 -16.18 -2.94
CA GLU A 93 -8.67 -16.62 -2.14
C GLU A 93 -8.76 -15.88 -0.81
N TYR A 94 -7.62 -15.58 -0.18
CA TYR A 94 -7.59 -14.77 1.02
C TYR A 94 -8.13 -13.34 0.77
N ILE A 95 -7.68 -12.67 -0.30
CA ILE A 95 -8.15 -11.31 -0.65
C ILE A 95 -9.65 -11.32 -0.97
N LYS A 96 -10.14 -12.29 -1.73
CA LYS A 96 -11.58 -12.44 -2.02
C LYS A 96 -12.41 -12.65 -0.75
N LYS A 97 -11.91 -13.46 0.18
CA LYS A 97 -12.59 -13.70 1.47
C LYS A 97 -12.63 -12.46 2.35
N LYS A 98 -11.53 -11.70 2.40
CA LYS A 98 -11.41 -10.47 3.20
C LYS A 98 -12.19 -9.30 2.59
N PHE A 99 -12.10 -9.13 1.27
CA PHE A 99 -12.73 -8.06 0.49
C PHE A 99 -13.72 -8.66 -0.50
N ARG A 100 -14.94 -8.94 -0.03
CA ARG A 100 -16.00 -9.62 -0.80
C ARG A 100 -16.42 -8.89 -2.08
N THR A 101 -16.05 -7.63 -2.23
CA THR A 101 -16.29 -6.81 -3.42
C THR A 101 -15.30 -7.08 -4.55
N LEU A 102 -14.18 -7.77 -4.28
CA LEU A 102 -13.21 -8.16 -5.29
C LEU A 102 -13.52 -9.55 -5.85
N SER A 103 -13.56 -9.62 -7.18
CA SER A 103 -13.76 -10.87 -7.93
C SER A 103 -12.47 -11.30 -8.64
N ASP A 104 -12.46 -12.51 -9.21
CA ASP A 104 -11.30 -13.01 -9.97
C ASP A 104 -10.94 -12.14 -11.17
N ARG A 105 -11.92 -11.41 -11.73
CA ARG A 105 -11.72 -10.47 -12.84
C ARG A 105 -10.92 -9.22 -12.44
N GLN A 106 -10.82 -8.94 -11.15
CA GLN A 106 -10.10 -7.79 -10.60
C GLN A 106 -8.75 -8.16 -9.99
N LEU A 107 -8.45 -9.46 -9.91
CA LEU A 107 -7.22 -9.98 -9.31
C LEU A 107 -6.32 -10.59 -10.37
N PHE A 108 -5.18 -9.95 -10.60
CA PHE A 108 -4.21 -10.34 -11.62
C PHE A 108 -2.96 -10.98 -11.00
N SER A 109 -2.13 -11.62 -11.82
CA SER A 109 -0.85 -12.17 -11.37
C SER A 109 0.18 -11.05 -11.17
N SER A 110 1.00 -11.14 -10.12
CA SER A 110 2.12 -10.23 -9.88
C SER A 110 3.45 -10.69 -10.48
N TYR A 111 3.53 -11.88 -11.09
CA TYR A 111 4.80 -12.46 -11.58
C TYR A 111 5.22 -11.99 -12.97
N ASN A 112 4.27 -11.55 -13.78
CA ASN A 112 4.49 -11.21 -15.17
C ASN A 112 3.60 -10.03 -15.57
N GLN A 113 3.82 -9.52 -16.78
CA GLN A 113 3.11 -8.37 -17.31
C GLN A 113 1.66 -8.68 -17.72
N THR A 114 1.11 -9.88 -17.45
CA THR A 114 -0.25 -10.22 -17.90
C THR A 114 -1.34 -9.35 -17.25
N PHE A 115 -1.04 -8.69 -16.12
CA PHE A 115 -1.97 -7.71 -15.53
C PHE A 115 -2.26 -6.53 -16.46
N GLU A 116 -1.32 -6.15 -17.34
CA GLU A 116 -1.46 -5.01 -18.24
C GLU A 116 -2.61 -5.20 -19.25
N PRO A 117 -2.59 -6.22 -20.12
CA PRO A 117 -3.68 -6.44 -21.06
C PRO A 117 -5.00 -6.74 -20.35
N HIS A 118 -4.98 -7.39 -19.17
CA HIS A 118 -6.21 -7.64 -18.40
C HIS A 118 -6.83 -6.35 -17.87
N LEU A 119 -6.03 -5.44 -17.31
CA LEU A 119 -6.53 -4.15 -16.84
C LEU A 119 -7.07 -3.31 -17.99
N LEU A 120 -6.32 -3.20 -19.08
CA LEU A 120 -6.75 -2.43 -20.25
C LEU A 120 -8.05 -3.00 -20.82
N MET A 121 -8.20 -4.31 -20.91
CA MET A 121 -9.46 -4.92 -21.33
C MET A 121 -10.61 -4.60 -20.36
N ALA A 122 -10.38 -4.73 -19.05
CA ALA A 122 -11.40 -4.50 -18.03
C ALA A 122 -11.83 -3.01 -17.93
N THR A 123 -10.97 -2.09 -18.34
CA THR A 123 -11.21 -0.64 -18.33
C THR A 123 -11.55 -0.06 -19.70
N GLY A 124 -11.76 -0.90 -20.72
CA GLY A 124 -12.08 -0.45 -22.08
C GLY A 124 -10.95 0.37 -22.74
N GLY A 125 -9.70 0.08 -22.37
CA GLY A 125 -8.50 0.77 -22.84
C GLY A 125 -8.16 2.05 -22.07
N ARG A 126 -8.99 2.47 -21.11
CA ARG A 126 -8.78 3.71 -20.34
C ARG A 126 -7.59 3.63 -19.39
N GLY A 127 -7.37 2.49 -18.74
CA GLY A 127 -6.38 2.34 -17.68
C GLY A 127 -6.88 2.78 -16.29
N ALA A 128 -5.96 2.91 -15.35
CA ALA A 128 -6.23 3.29 -13.96
C ALA A 128 -5.93 4.77 -13.67
N ASP A 129 -6.80 5.43 -12.91
CA ASP A 129 -6.63 6.82 -12.47
C ASP A 129 -5.50 6.94 -11.44
N VAL A 130 -5.35 5.94 -10.57
CA VAL A 130 -4.28 5.89 -9.55
C VAL A 130 -3.62 4.51 -9.57
N ILE A 131 -2.29 4.47 -9.56
CA ILE A 131 -1.54 3.20 -9.49
C ILE A 131 -0.64 3.24 -8.26
N LEU A 132 -0.83 2.31 -7.33
CA LEU A 132 0.08 2.07 -6.20
C LEU A 132 1.06 0.96 -6.57
N ASN A 133 2.31 1.34 -6.85
CA ASN A 133 3.31 0.46 -7.44
C ASN A 133 4.47 0.14 -6.49
N CYS A 134 4.77 -1.15 -6.34
CA CYS A 134 5.95 -1.65 -5.63
C CYS A 134 6.82 -2.59 -6.47
N VAL A 135 6.41 -2.88 -7.71
CA VAL A 135 7.16 -3.76 -8.63
C VAL A 135 8.17 -2.95 -9.43
N SER A 136 9.16 -3.65 -9.99
CA SER A 136 10.33 -3.03 -10.63
C SER A 136 10.54 -3.47 -12.08
N GLY A 137 11.45 -2.79 -12.77
CA GLY A 137 11.92 -3.15 -14.11
C GLY A 137 10.80 -3.23 -15.14
N SER A 138 10.69 -4.35 -15.85
CA SER A 138 9.70 -4.54 -16.91
C SER A 138 8.25 -4.48 -16.38
N LEU A 139 8.02 -4.89 -15.13
CA LEU A 139 6.69 -4.79 -14.51
C LEU A 139 6.32 -3.33 -14.24
N LEU A 140 7.28 -2.50 -13.81
CA LEU A 140 7.05 -1.06 -13.62
C LEU A 140 6.65 -0.38 -14.94
N GLN A 141 7.33 -0.72 -16.05
CA GLN A 141 6.99 -0.18 -17.37
C GLN A 141 5.58 -0.60 -17.81
N ALA A 142 5.19 -1.86 -17.57
CA ALA A 142 3.83 -2.35 -17.83
C ALA A 142 2.79 -1.63 -16.95
N SER A 143 3.11 -1.36 -15.69
CA SER A 143 2.27 -0.55 -14.81
C SER A 143 2.13 0.90 -15.31
N LEU A 144 3.18 1.50 -15.88
CA LEU A 144 3.08 2.82 -16.49
C LEU A 144 2.23 2.81 -17.76
N ALA A 145 2.26 1.75 -18.56
CA ALA A 145 1.38 1.60 -19.71
C ALA A 145 -0.11 1.51 -19.30
N CYS A 146 -0.38 1.04 -18.08
CA CYS A 146 -1.71 0.95 -17.49
C CYS A 146 -2.30 2.27 -16.98
N ILE A 147 -1.52 3.36 -16.92
CA ILE A 147 -2.01 4.62 -16.34
C ILE A 147 -3.02 5.29 -17.29
N ALA A 148 -4.11 5.80 -16.74
CA ALA A 148 -5.07 6.62 -17.45
C ALA A 148 -4.56 8.04 -17.67
N ASP A 149 -5.21 8.78 -18.56
CA ASP A 149 -4.97 10.20 -18.74
C ASP A 149 -5.22 10.94 -17.42
N PHE A 150 -4.38 11.93 -17.11
CA PHE A 150 -4.36 12.66 -15.84
C PHE A 150 -4.09 11.79 -14.59
N GLY A 151 -3.68 10.54 -14.79
CA GLY A 151 -3.49 9.59 -13.70
C GLY A 151 -2.28 9.90 -12.83
N LYS A 152 -2.29 9.33 -11.63
CA LYS A 152 -1.21 9.46 -10.64
C LYS A 152 -0.55 8.12 -10.37
N PHE A 153 0.73 8.04 -10.70
CA PHE A 153 1.57 6.86 -10.46
C PHE A 153 2.35 7.02 -9.14
N LEU A 154 2.08 6.16 -8.18
CA LEU A 154 2.63 6.20 -6.82
C LEU A 154 3.64 5.07 -6.65
N GLN A 155 4.91 5.37 -6.89
CA GLN A 155 6.02 4.45 -6.71
C GLN A 155 6.44 4.40 -5.24
N ILE A 156 6.20 3.26 -4.58
CA ILE A 156 6.65 2.98 -3.21
C ILE A 156 7.84 2.02 -3.16
N GLY A 157 8.10 1.28 -4.24
CA GLY A 157 9.28 0.42 -4.36
C GLY A 157 10.54 1.24 -4.65
N LYS A 158 11.66 0.91 -3.99
CA LYS A 158 12.91 1.69 -4.09
C LYS A 158 13.89 1.20 -5.15
N TYR A 159 13.79 -0.06 -5.58
CA TYR A 159 14.79 -0.71 -6.43
C TYR A 159 15.17 0.11 -7.67
N ASP A 160 14.22 0.46 -8.54
CA ASP A 160 14.53 1.25 -9.75
C ASP A 160 15.04 2.66 -9.45
N LEU A 161 14.65 3.25 -8.31
CA LEU A 161 15.10 4.57 -7.88
C LEU A 161 16.58 4.52 -7.45
N GLU A 162 16.94 3.50 -6.68
CA GLU A 162 18.30 3.29 -6.16
C GLU A 162 19.27 2.86 -7.27
N GLU A 163 18.80 2.05 -8.22
CA GLU A 163 19.56 1.61 -9.40
C GLU A 163 19.61 2.68 -10.52
N ASN A 164 18.96 3.83 -10.33
CA ASN A 164 18.91 4.92 -11.31
C ASN A 164 18.41 4.46 -12.70
N ASN A 165 17.37 3.61 -12.70
CA ASN A 165 16.76 3.13 -13.94
C ASN A 165 15.94 4.23 -14.62
N SER A 166 15.84 4.16 -15.94
CA SER A 166 15.15 5.18 -16.74
C SER A 166 13.64 4.95 -16.85
N ILE A 167 12.90 6.06 -16.99
CA ILE A 167 11.46 6.08 -17.25
C ILE A 167 11.19 6.77 -18.59
N GLY A 168 10.31 6.18 -19.40
CA GLY A 168 9.91 6.77 -20.68
C GLY A 168 9.12 8.06 -20.48
N MET A 169 9.40 9.10 -21.28
CA MET A 169 8.71 10.39 -21.20
C MET A 169 7.33 10.42 -21.88
N PHE A 170 7.03 9.42 -22.71
CA PHE A 170 5.80 9.38 -23.50
C PHE A 170 4.49 9.43 -22.67
N PRO A 171 4.34 8.68 -21.55
CA PRO A 171 3.11 8.71 -20.75
C PRO A 171 2.76 10.11 -20.21
N PHE A 172 3.76 10.97 -19.99
CA PHE A 172 3.57 12.31 -19.44
C PHE A 172 2.88 13.29 -20.42
N LEU A 173 2.82 12.96 -21.72
CA LEU A 173 2.00 13.69 -22.69
C LEU A 173 0.50 13.66 -22.35
N ARG A 174 0.07 12.67 -21.55
CA ARG A 174 -1.32 12.50 -21.10
C ARG A 174 -1.58 13.16 -19.74
N ASN A 175 -0.75 14.14 -19.34
CA ASN A 175 -0.80 14.84 -18.06
C ASN A 175 -0.71 13.92 -16.83
N VAL A 176 0.04 12.83 -16.96
CA VAL A 176 0.30 11.89 -15.87
C VAL A 176 1.28 12.53 -14.87
N SER A 177 1.08 12.27 -13.58
CA SER A 177 2.03 12.60 -12.52
C SER A 177 2.70 11.34 -11.99
N PHE A 178 4.01 11.40 -11.74
CA PHE A 178 4.78 10.31 -11.13
C PHE A 178 5.33 10.76 -9.78
N TYR A 179 5.00 10.03 -8.72
CA TYR A 179 5.46 10.29 -7.37
C TYR A 179 6.32 9.13 -6.88
N ALA A 180 7.59 9.40 -6.59
CA ALA A 180 8.36 8.55 -5.69
C ALA A 180 7.94 8.88 -4.25
N VAL A 181 7.16 7.98 -3.63
CA VAL A 181 6.57 8.21 -2.31
C VAL A 181 7.51 7.69 -1.24
N ASP A 182 8.02 8.59 -0.39
CA ASP A 182 8.81 8.18 0.77
C ASP A 182 7.90 7.58 1.84
N LEU A 183 8.18 6.33 2.20
CA LEU A 183 7.45 5.60 3.24
C LEU A 183 8.04 5.80 4.64
N ASN A 184 9.05 6.65 4.81
CA ASN A 184 9.51 7.07 6.12
C ASN A 184 8.55 8.10 6.74
N ILE A 185 7.39 7.62 7.18
CA ILE A 185 6.30 8.45 7.71
C ILE A 185 6.74 9.27 8.93
N ALA A 186 7.60 8.71 9.78
CA ALA A 186 8.12 9.42 10.96
C ALA A 186 9.06 10.58 10.61
N ALA A 187 9.62 10.62 9.40
CA ALA A 187 10.46 11.72 8.93
C ALA A 187 9.69 12.79 8.13
N GLN A 188 8.38 12.61 7.92
CA GLN A 188 7.56 13.61 7.24
C GLN A 188 7.37 14.86 8.09
N GLU A 189 6.97 15.96 7.46
CA GLU A 189 6.62 17.20 8.15
C GLU A 189 5.42 17.01 9.08
N ASP A 190 5.38 17.78 10.17
CA ASP A 190 4.33 17.66 11.20
C ASP A 190 2.93 17.86 10.62
N GLU A 191 2.75 18.76 9.65
CA GLU A 191 1.47 18.95 8.96
C GLU A 191 0.99 17.67 8.25
N VAL A 192 1.92 16.97 7.58
CA VAL A 192 1.62 15.69 6.91
C VAL A 192 1.26 14.63 7.95
N LYS A 193 2.01 14.56 9.06
CA LYS A 193 1.74 13.62 10.15
C LYS A 193 0.37 13.86 10.80
N GLU A 194 0.02 15.12 11.06
CA GLU A 194 -1.28 15.49 11.59
C GLU A 194 -2.42 15.14 10.63
N ASN A 195 -2.23 15.35 9.33
CA ASN A 195 -3.21 14.96 8.32
C ASN A 195 -3.40 13.43 8.28
N ILE A 196 -2.31 12.67 8.32
CA ILE A 196 -2.37 11.20 8.41
C ILE A 196 -3.09 10.76 9.69
N LYS A 197 -2.77 11.39 10.83
CA LYS A 197 -3.41 11.10 12.12
C LYS A 197 -4.92 11.25 12.02
N LYS A 198 -5.40 12.39 11.52
CA LYS A 198 -6.83 12.71 11.34
C LYS A 198 -7.52 11.71 10.40
N LEU A 199 -6.88 11.34 9.29
CA LEU A 199 -7.41 10.36 8.35
C LEU A 199 -7.58 8.99 9.00
N ILE A 200 -6.60 8.54 9.77
CA ILE A 200 -6.66 7.25 10.49
C ILE A 200 -7.73 7.28 11.58
N GLU A 201 -7.82 8.36 12.38
CA GLU A 201 -8.85 8.51 13.41
C GLU A 201 -10.26 8.39 12.81
N GLY A 202 -10.55 9.18 11.77
CA GLY A 202 -11.84 9.11 11.08
C GLY A 202 -12.10 7.76 10.42
N ALA A 203 -11.06 7.09 9.92
CA ALA A 203 -11.20 5.78 9.29
C ALA A 203 -11.34 4.62 10.29
N ILE A 204 -10.85 4.77 11.53
CA ILE A 204 -11.14 3.85 12.64
C ILE A 204 -12.62 3.97 13.05
N GLU A 205 -13.13 5.20 13.19
CA GLU A 205 -14.54 5.45 13.52
C GLU A 205 -15.49 4.86 12.47
N ASN A 206 -15.15 5.04 11.18
CA ASN A 206 -15.91 4.49 10.06
C ASN A 206 -15.65 3.00 9.80
N ARG A 207 -14.85 2.32 10.65
CA ARG A 207 -14.50 0.89 10.56
C ARG A 207 -13.84 0.49 9.24
N VAL A 208 -13.19 1.44 8.55
CA VAL A 208 -12.39 1.19 7.36
C VAL A 208 -11.03 0.63 7.76
N VAL A 209 -10.42 1.23 8.78
CA VAL A 209 -9.21 0.71 9.40
C VAL A 209 -9.58 -0.51 10.24
N THR A 210 -9.07 -1.67 9.84
CA THR A 210 -9.24 -2.92 10.59
C THR A 210 -7.89 -3.60 10.76
N PRO A 211 -7.73 -4.42 11.81
CA PRO A 211 -6.51 -5.19 11.99
C PRO A 211 -6.21 -6.06 10.77
N ILE A 212 -4.94 -6.06 10.39
CA ILE A 212 -4.42 -6.83 9.28
C ILE A 212 -4.03 -8.22 9.80
N TRP A 213 -4.08 -9.23 8.93
CA TRP A 213 -3.62 -10.56 9.31
C TRP A 213 -2.14 -10.56 9.68
N ARG A 214 -1.78 -11.37 10.68
CA ARG A 214 -0.44 -11.45 11.26
C ARG A 214 -0.05 -12.87 11.56
N ILE A 215 1.25 -13.09 11.67
CA ILE A 215 1.86 -14.25 12.30
C ILE A 215 2.64 -13.73 13.51
N VAL A 216 2.41 -14.31 14.68
CA VAL A 216 3.11 -13.93 15.90
C VAL A 216 4.26 -14.91 16.12
N TYR A 217 5.46 -14.37 16.29
CA TYR A 217 6.66 -15.11 16.64
C TYR A 217 7.15 -14.66 18.02
N ASN A 218 7.85 -15.54 18.74
CA ASN A 218 8.43 -15.18 20.03
C ASN A 218 9.82 -14.52 19.84
N ASN A 219 10.24 -13.71 20.82
CA ASN A 219 11.47 -12.90 20.76
C ASN A 219 12.78 -13.68 20.50
N GLN A 220 12.77 -15.01 20.58
CA GLN A 220 13.95 -15.85 20.34
C GLN A 220 14.14 -16.22 18.86
N ASP A 221 13.16 -15.93 17.99
CA ASP A 221 13.13 -16.42 16.61
C ASP A 221 13.60 -15.41 15.56
N VAL A 222 14.42 -14.41 15.93
CA VAL A 222 14.83 -13.29 15.05
C VAL A 222 15.42 -13.78 13.71
N GLY A 223 16.21 -14.87 13.72
CA GLY A 223 16.76 -15.44 12.49
C GLY A 223 15.71 -16.08 11.58
N THR A 224 14.68 -16.71 12.16
CA THR A 224 13.54 -17.31 11.43
C THR A 224 12.64 -16.21 10.86
N ILE A 225 12.39 -15.18 11.67
CA ILE A 225 11.70 -13.93 11.34
C ILE A 225 12.31 -13.29 10.08
N LEU A 226 13.62 -13.03 10.09
CA LEU A 226 14.30 -12.37 8.97
C LEU A 226 14.30 -13.22 7.71
N LYS A 227 14.47 -14.55 7.83
CA LYS A 227 14.37 -15.48 6.69
C LYS A 227 12.96 -15.51 6.09
N TYR A 228 11.93 -15.51 6.93
CA TYR A 228 10.54 -15.50 6.48
C TYR A 228 10.18 -14.21 5.74
N VAL A 229 10.66 -13.06 6.22
CA VAL A 229 10.41 -11.75 5.59
C VAL A 229 11.25 -11.52 4.34
N ALA A 230 12.50 -11.97 4.31
CA ALA A 230 13.29 -11.93 3.07
C ALA A 230 12.63 -12.74 1.93
N GLY A 231 11.83 -13.76 2.27
CA GLY A 231 11.05 -14.56 1.31
C GLY A 231 9.65 -14.01 1.00
N ASN A 232 9.08 -13.13 1.82
CA ASN A 232 7.70 -12.62 1.70
C ASN A 232 7.66 -11.12 2.05
N PHE A 233 7.28 -10.27 1.08
CA PHE A 233 7.13 -8.81 1.25
C PHE A 233 6.14 -8.43 2.38
N LEU A 234 6.61 -8.39 3.63
CA LEU A 234 5.84 -8.05 4.83
C LEU A 234 6.70 -7.17 5.76
N VAL A 235 6.07 -6.15 6.35
CA VAL A 235 6.69 -5.24 7.33
C VAL A 235 6.34 -5.71 8.75
N PHE A 236 7.33 -5.67 9.67
CA PHE A 236 7.18 -6.03 11.08
C PHE A 236 6.48 -4.95 11.91
N CYS A 237 5.81 -5.39 12.97
CA CYS A 237 5.52 -4.62 14.18
C CYS A 237 6.04 -5.40 15.37
#